data_AF-K1S3A0-F1
#
_entry.id   AF-K1S3A0-F1
#
_cell.length_a   1.000
_cell.length_b   1.000
_cell.length_c   1.000
_cell.angle_alpha   90.00
_cell.angle_beta   90.00
_cell.angle_gamma   90.00
#
_symmetry.space_group_name_H-M   'P 1'
#
loop_
_entity.id
_entity.type
_entity.pdbx_description
1 polymer ?
#
loop_
_entity_poly.entity_id
_entity_poly.type
_entity_poly.pdbx_seq_one_letter_code
_entity_poly.pdbx_strand_id
1 'polypeptide(L)'
;MNIKNIKTYILSGILALSMSSCLDKYPEDSIRMDQAINTVGDIDKLVYGIYDSFKSSALYSGNLTILPDLQADFVYCVKGYSNAYGDIYRWKDIKATNTDIEAVYADLYGVINNANFLLDNVDKVKANTNSDKELDKLEQCEGEAYFARALAYSELIKCFCKAYDSDEQAAKELGVVLTEHYYGNEPQKRASLKESYEFVLRDLDKAAEYLKVDEDFTGSLYNEIFFNEYTCHALRARVSLYMHKYDDAIKYASKVIGSKYYTLEKASSNTYTNQVNDYKYIWTYGDSR
;
A
#
# COMPACT_ATOMS: atom_id res chain seq x y z
N MET A 1 46.61 54.75 2.39
CA MET A 1 46.79 53.27 2.42
C MET A 1 48.11 52.94 1.74
N ASN A 2 49.08 52.38 2.46
CA ASN A 2 50.42 52.11 1.92
C ASN A 2 50.35 51.04 0.82
N ILE A 3 50.83 51.36 -0.39
CA ILE A 3 50.81 50.48 -1.58
C ILE A 3 51.53 49.14 -1.33
N LYS A 4 52.46 49.08 -0.35
CA LYS A 4 53.15 47.84 0.05
C LYS A 4 52.23 46.78 0.66
N ASN A 5 51.07 47.15 1.23
CA ASN A 5 50.19 46.20 1.91
C ASN A 5 49.06 45.68 1.01
N ILE A 6 48.83 46.29 -0.16
CA ILE A 6 47.77 45.89 -1.11
C ILE A 6 47.95 44.46 -1.61
N LYS A 7 49.19 44.04 -1.90
CA LYS A 7 49.48 42.66 -2.33
C LYS A 7 49.12 41.65 -1.25
N THR A 8 49.37 41.98 0.02
CA THR A 8 49.04 41.14 1.18
C THR A 8 47.53 41.03 1.39
N TYR A 9 46.79 42.12 1.20
CA TYR A 9 45.32 42.11 1.28
C TYR A 9 44.68 41.33 0.12
N ILE A 10 45.23 41.41 -1.10
CA ILE A 10 44.76 40.61 -2.24
C ILE A 10 45.03 39.12 -2.01
N LEU A 11 46.22 38.76 -1.51
CA LEU A 11 46.56 37.36 -1.21
C LEU A 11 45.68 36.80 -0.08
N SER A 12 45.39 37.60 0.95
CA SER A 12 44.48 37.23 2.03
C SER A 12 43.02 37.11 1.58
N GLY A 13 42.60 37.92 0.60
CA GLY A 13 41.26 37.82 -0.01
C GLY A 13 41.09 36.57 -0.87
N ILE A 14 42.12 36.19 -1.63
CA ILE A 14 42.12 34.95 -2.43
C ILE A 14 42.12 33.70 -1.52
N LEU A 15 42.87 33.73 -0.41
CA LEU A 15 42.88 32.64 0.57
C LEU A 15 41.53 32.51 1.30
N ALA A 16 40.88 33.63 1.62
CA ALA A 16 39.52 33.63 2.18
C ALA A 16 38.46 33.09 1.21
N LEU A 17 38.60 33.35 -0.10
CA LEU A 17 37.71 32.79 -1.13
C LEU A 17 37.95 31.29 -1.37
N SER A 18 39.18 30.80 -1.19
CA SER A 18 39.48 29.35 -1.30
C SER A 18 38.90 28.49 -0.16
N MET A 19 38.43 29.12 0.93
CA MET A 19 37.76 28.44 2.05
C MET A 19 36.23 28.42 1.90
N SER A 20 35.68 28.95 0.80
CA SER A 20 34.25 28.90 0.47
C SER A 20 33.88 27.68 -0.39
N SER A 21 34.57 26.55 -0.19
CA SER A 21 34.09 25.27 -0.69
C SER A 21 32.93 24.83 0.21
N CYS A 22 31.69 25.12 -0.21
CA CYS A 22 30.51 24.48 0.36
C CYS A 22 30.64 22.97 0.09
N LEU A 23 31.22 22.25 1.03
CA LEU A 23 31.37 20.81 0.93
C LEU A 23 30.03 20.17 1.27
N ASP A 24 29.13 20.15 0.30
CA ASP A 24 27.89 19.38 0.37
C ASP A 24 28.22 17.89 0.38
N LYS A 25 28.56 17.38 1.57
CA LYS A 25 28.88 15.97 1.78
C LYS A 25 27.58 15.18 1.93
N TYR A 26 27.15 14.55 0.84
CA TYR A 26 26.05 13.59 0.86
C TYR A 26 26.54 12.20 1.30
N PRO A 27 25.69 11.36 1.90
CA PRO A 27 26.08 9.99 2.23
C PRO A 27 26.39 9.23 0.93
N GLU A 28 27.56 8.58 0.87
CA GLU A 28 28.01 7.84 -0.33
C GLU A 28 27.08 6.66 -0.67
N ASP A 29 26.38 6.13 0.33
CA ASP A 29 25.47 4.98 0.21
C ASP A 29 23.99 5.37 0.07
N SER A 30 23.68 6.66 -0.15
CA SER A 30 22.29 7.11 -0.31
C SER A 30 22.12 7.96 -1.56
N ILE A 31 21.02 7.76 -2.28
CA ILE A 31 20.66 8.62 -3.40
C ILE A 31 19.81 9.77 -2.85
N ARG A 32 20.13 11.00 -3.24
CA ARG A 32 19.29 12.14 -2.86
C ARG A 32 17.91 11.98 -3.48
N MET A 33 16.87 12.31 -2.72
CA MET A 33 15.47 12.12 -3.14
C MET A 33 15.12 12.82 -4.44
N ASP A 34 15.65 14.03 -4.68
CA ASP A 34 15.46 14.80 -5.92
C ASP A 34 16.14 14.17 -7.15
N GLN A 35 17.13 13.31 -6.91
CA GLN A 35 17.88 12.57 -7.93
C GLN A 35 17.51 11.09 -7.97
N ALA A 36 16.67 10.59 -7.06
CA ALA A 36 16.40 9.17 -6.92
C ALA A 36 15.49 8.62 -8.03
N ILE A 37 14.53 9.42 -8.50
CA ILE A 37 13.49 8.98 -9.43
C ILE A 37 13.59 9.77 -10.73
N ASN A 38 14.14 9.14 -11.78
CA ASN A 38 14.29 9.75 -13.10
C ASN A 38 13.88 8.84 -14.27
N THR A 39 13.82 7.53 -14.06
CA THR A 39 13.54 6.57 -15.13
C THR A 39 12.32 5.70 -14.80
N VAL A 40 11.74 5.06 -15.82
CA VAL A 40 10.66 4.08 -15.64
C VAL A 40 11.11 2.93 -14.74
N GLY A 41 12.37 2.51 -14.86
CA GLY A 41 12.94 1.48 -13.98
C GLY A 41 13.06 1.91 -12.52
N ASP A 42 13.14 3.21 -12.21
CA ASP A 42 13.14 3.68 -10.82
C ASP A 42 11.72 3.67 -10.24
N ILE A 43 10.72 4.03 -11.04
CA ILE A 43 9.30 3.90 -10.67
C ILE A 43 8.93 2.43 -10.44
N ASP A 44 9.35 1.50 -11.31
CA ASP A 44 9.10 0.06 -11.14
C ASP A 44 9.70 -0.50 -9.84
N LYS A 45 10.88 -0.02 -9.44
CA LYS A 45 11.47 -0.40 -8.13
C LYS A 45 10.66 0.12 -6.94
N LEU A 46 10.08 1.32 -7.05
CA LEU A 46 9.19 1.83 -6.01
C LEU A 46 7.96 0.95 -5.85
N VAL A 47 7.40 0.44 -6.96
CA VAL A 47 6.32 -0.55 -6.93
C VAL A 47 6.74 -1.77 -6.11
N TYR A 48 7.91 -2.37 -6.37
CA TYR A 48 8.38 -3.49 -5.54
C TYR A 48 8.52 -3.14 -4.05
N GLY A 49 8.97 -1.93 -3.73
CA GLY A 49 9.01 -1.44 -2.34
C GLY A 49 7.63 -1.36 -1.68
N ILE A 50 6.58 -1.00 -2.43
CA ILE A 50 5.19 -1.01 -1.97
C ILE A 50 4.74 -2.45 -1.65
N TYR A 51 5.01 -3.42 -2.52
CA TYR A 51 4.68 -4.83 -2.24
C TYR A 51 5.46 -5.40 -1.07
N ASP A 52 6.75 -5.06 -0.96
CA ASP A 52 7.58 -5.49 0.17
C ASP A 52 7.04 -4.96 1.50
N SER A 53 6.58 -3.70 1.51
CA SER A 53 5.97 -3.08 2.69
C SER A 53 4.75 -3.87 3.18
N PHE A 54 3.90 -4.36 2.28
CA PHE A 54 2.75 -5.21 2.64
C PHE A 54 3.13 -6.56 3.26
N LYS A 55 4.35 -7.05 3.02
CA LYS A 55 4.85 -8.33 3.55
C LYS A 55 5.48 -8.19 4.93
N SER A 56 5.44 -7.02 5.56
CA SER A 56 5.96 -6.82 6.92
C SER A 56 5.24 -7.72 7.94
N SER A 57 5.90 -7.98 9.07
CA SER A 57 5.31 -8.71 10.20
C SER A 57 4.17 -7.94 10.87
N ALA A 58 4.04 -6.64 10.63
CA ALA A 58 2.89 -5.88 11.09
C ALA A 58 1.68 -6.03 10.15
N LEU A 59 1.90 -6.21 8.85
CA LEU A 59 0.82 -6.27 7.85
C LEU A 59 0.44 -7.72 7.52
N TYR A 60 0.40 -8.09 6.23
CA TYR A 60 -0.20 -9.36 5.79
C TYR A 60 0.58 -10.60 6.23
N SER A 61 1.83 -10.45 6.68
CA SER A 61 2.63 -11.55 7.25
C SER A 61 2.49 -11.69 8.78
N GLY A 62 1.62 -10.91 9.44
CA GLY A 62 1.45 -11.02 10.89
C GLY A 62 0.25 -10.24 11.44
N ASN A 63 0.51 -9.14 12.13
CA ASN A 63 -0.45 -8.51 13.05
C ASN A 63 -1.79 -8.11 12.40
N LEU A 64 -1.78 -7.54 11.20
CA LEU A 64 -3.02 -7.14 10.49
C LEU A 64 -3.97 -8.32 10.24
N THR A 65 -3.42 -9.52 10.06
CA THR A 65 -4.20 -10.74 9.82
C THR A 65 -4.60 -11.42 11.13
N ILE A 66 -3.65 -11.59 12.07
CA ILE A 66 -3.89 -12.41 13.26
C ILE A 66 -4.69 -11.68 14.35
N LEU A 67 -4.48 -10.37 14.55
CA LEU A 67 -5.12 -9.66 15.66
C LEU A 67 -6.66 -9.63 15.54
N PRO A 68 -7.26 -9.36 14.37
CA PRO A 68 -8.71 -9.43 14.20
C PRO A 68 -9.27 -10.84 14.43
N ASP A 69 -8.57 -11.88 13.99
CA ASP A 69 -8.98 -13.28 14.17
C ASP A 69 -8.95 -13.70 15.64
N LEU A 70 -7.97 -13.22 16.41
CA LEU A 70 -7.91 -13.42 17.87
C LEU A 70 -9.03 -12.67 18.62
N GLN A 71 -9.47 -11.53 18.08
CA GLN A 71 -10.60 -10.77 18.61
C GLN A 71 -11.96 -11.38 18.25
N ALA A 72 -12.03 -12.11 17.13
CA ALA A 72 -13.19 -12.92 16.79
C ALA A 72 -13.33 -14.12 17.73
N ASP A 73 -14.47 -14.80 17.67
CA ASP A 73 -14.80 -15.96 18.51
C ASP A 73 -14.35 -17.31 17.88
N PHE A 74 -13.34 -17.28 17.00
CA PHE A 74 -12.87 -18.46 16.26
C PHE A 74 -11.83 -19.31 16.98
N VAL A 75 -11.13 -18.76 17.98
CA VAL A 75 -9.97 -19.41 18.59
C VAL A 75 -10.09 -19.49 20.10
N TYR A 76 -9.40 -20.46 20.72
CA TYR A 76 -9.35 -20.62 22.16
C TYR A 76 -7.90 -20.68 22.64
N CYS A 77 -7.57 -19.98 23.72
CA CYS A 77 -6.25 -20.11 24.34
C CYS A 77 -6.03 -21.52 24.91
N VAL A 78 -4.87 -22.09 24.62
CA VAL A 78 -4.44 -23.37 25.20
C VAL A 78 -3.90 -23.18 26.62
N LYS A 79 -3.97 -24.24 27.43
CA LYS A 79 -3.38 -24.26 28.77
C LYS A 79 -1.86 -24.10 28.69
N GLY A 80 -1.29 -23.20 29.50
CA GLY A 80 0.15 -22.93 29.51
C GLY A 80 0.63 -21.91 28.47
N TYR A 81 -0.31 -21.20 27.83
CA TYR A 81 0.00 -20.14 26.89
C TYR A 81 0.83 -19.00 27.53
N SER A 82 1.80 -18.49 26.79
CA SER A 82 2.76 -17.44 27.22
C SER A 82 2.14 -16.05 27.41
N ASN A 83 0.83 -15.91 27.16
CA ASN A 83 0.10 -14.65 27.21
C ASN A 83 0.48 -13.64 26.09
N ALA A 84 1.06 -14.11 24.97
CA ALA A 84 1.18 -13.29 23.76
C ALA A 84 -0.23 -12.83 23.30
N TYR A 85 -0.41 -11.60 22.82
CA TYR A 85 -1.73 -11.09 22.39
C TYR A 85 -2.89 -11.29 23.41
N GLY A 86 -2.59 -11.46 24.70
CA GLY A 86 -3.60 -11.86 25.68
C GLY A 86 -4.63 -10.78 25.95
N ASP A 87 -4.23 -9.51 25.82
CA ASP A 87 -5.10 -8.33 25.88
C ASP A 87 -6.10 -8.31 24.72
N ILE A 88 -5.63 -8.63 23.51
CA ILE A 88 -6.42 -8.73 22.27
C ILE A 88 -7.46 -9.85 22.41
N TYR A 89 -7.03 -11.07 22.76
CA TYR A 89 -7.93 -12.22 22.90
C TYR A 89 -9.00 -12.03 24.00
N ARG A 90 -8.63 -11.48 25.15
CA ARG A 90 -9.56 -11.30 26.28
C ARG A 90 -10.46 -10.08 26.15
N TRP A 91 -10.27 -9.26 25.11
CA TRP A 91 -10.91 -7.94 25.00
C TRP A 91 -10.70 -7.09 26.26
N LYS A 92 -9.49 -7.14 26.82
CA LYS A 92 -9.21 -6.53 28.12
C LYS A 92 -7.84 -5.87 28.14
N ASP A 93 -7.80 -4.64 28.66
CA ASP A 93 -6.57 -3.85 28.82
C ASP A 93 -5.85 -3.52 27.49
N ILE A 94 -6.60 -3.43 26.38
CA ILE A 94 -6.07 -2.95 25.09
C ILE A 94 -5.77 -1.45 25.23
N LYS A 95 -4.49 -1.09 25.25
CA LYS A 95 -4.02 0.28 25.46
C LYS A 95 -3.68 0.96 24.14
N ALA A 96 -3.77 2.29 24.13
CA ALA A 96 -3.28 3.11 23.03
C ALA A 96 -1.76 2.95 22.79
N THR A 97 -1.01 2.43 23.75
CA THR A 97 0.43 2.14 23.65
C THR A 97 0.70 0.67 23.31
N ASN A 98 -0.29 -0.08 22.80
CA ASN A 98 -0.06 -1.44 22.35
C ASN A 98 0.79 -1.39 21.07
N THR A 99 1.98 -1.96 21.12
CA THR A 99 2.98 -1.90 20.05
C THR A 99 2.58 -2.69 18.81
N ASP A 100 1.77 -3.75 18.95
CA ASP A 100 1.29 -4.55 17.83
C ASP A 100 0.28 -3.76 16.98
N ILE A 101 -0.64 -3.05 17.65
CA ILE A 101 -1.62 -2.15 17.00
C ILE A 101 -0.92 -0.92 16.42
N GLU A 102 0.03 -0.33 17.15
CA GLU A 102 0.83 0.81 16.68
C GLU A 102 1.60 0.45 15.40
N ALA A 103 2.21 -0.74 15.36
CA ALA A 103 2.93 -1.22 14.19
C ALA A 103 2.02 -1.37 12.96
N VAL A 104 0.81 -1.93 13.13
CA VAL A 104 -0.17 -2.03 12.03
C VAL A 104 -0.52 -0.64 11.49
N TYR A 105 -0.83 0.30 12.38
CA TYR A 105 -1.17 1.67 11.98
C TYR A 105 -0.01 2.34 11.24
N ALA A 106 1.21 2.26 11.78
CA ALA A 106 2.40 2.87 11.23
C ALA A 106 2.75 2.30 9.85
N ASP A 107 2.74 0.97 9.69
CA ASP A 107 3.12 0.33 8.43
C ASP A 107 2.07 0.57 7.33
N LEU A 108 0.78 0.63 7.65
CA LEU A 108 -0.25 1.01 6.68
C LEU A 108 -0.06 2.44 6.16
N TYR A 109 0.27 3.40 7.05
CA TYR A 109 0.65 4.75 6.62
C TYR A 109 2.00 4.78 5.89
N GLY A 110 2.92 3.85 6.19
CA GLY A 110 4.14 3.64 5.43
C GLY A 110 3.88 3.26 3.97
N VAL A 111 2.96 2.31 3.73
CA VAL A 111 2.49 1.95 2.37
C VAL A 111 1.90 3.16 1.66
N ILE A 112 1.03 3.92 2.35
CA ILE A 112 0.41 5.13 1.79
C ILE A 112 1.48 6.15 1.39
N ASN A 113 2.48 6.38 2.23
CA ASN A 113 3.58 7.29 1.93
C ASN A 113 4.38 6.81 0.71
N ASN A 114 4.69 5.52 0.60
CA ASN A 114 5.38 4.97 -0.57
C ASN A 114 4.57 5.15 -1.86
N ALA A 115 3.25 4.93 -1.80
CA ALA A 115 2.35 5.16 -2.92
C ALA A 115 2.28 6.66 -3.30
N ASN A 116 2.14 7.56 -2.32
CA ASN A 116 2.15 9.00 -2.55
C ASN A 116 3.47 9.46 -3.17
N PHE A 117 4.61 8.93 -2.70
CA PHE A 117 5.91 9.26 -3.25
C PHE A 117 6.04 8.86 -4.72
N LEU A 118 5.57 7.67 -5.08
CA LEU A 118 5.52 7.23 -6.48
C LEU A 118 4.64 8.15 -7.32
N LEU A 119 3.41 8.40 -6.86
CA LEU A 119 2.42 9.22 -7.58
C LEU A 119 2.88 10.67 -7.74
N ASP A 120 3.60 11.24 -6.78
CA ASP A 120 4.17 12.59 -6.88
C ASP A 120 5.32 12.69 -7.90
N ASN A 121 5.99 11.57 -8.23
CA ASN A 121 7.16 11.56 -9.10
C ASN A 121 6.88 11.00 -10.51
N VAL A 122 5.77 10.30 -10.70
CA VAL A 122 5.50 9.59 -11.97
C VAL A 122 5.33 10.54 -13.15
N ASP A 123 4.67 11.70 -12.95
CA ASP A 123 4.46 12.71 -13.99
C ASP A 123 5.79 13.28 -14.52
N LYS A 124 6.77 13.48 -13.63
CA LYS A 124 8.13 13.91 -14.00
C LYS A 124 8.80 12.89 -14.92
N VAL A 125 8.65 11.59 -14.64
CA VAL A 125 9.25 10.52 -15.45
C VAL A 125 8.49 10.37 -16.78
N LYS A 126 7.16 10.44 -16.74
CA LYS A 126 6.28 10.39 -17.92
C LYS A 126 6.62 11.50 -18.92
N ALA A 127 6.84 12.73 -18.45
CA ALA A 127 7.22 13.87 -19.29
C ALA A 127 8.56 13.70 -20.04
N ASN A 128 9.43 12.78 -19.59
CA ASN A 128 10.74 12.51 -20.19
C ASN A 128 10.79 11.16 -20.94
N THR A 129 9.66 10.46 -21.05
CA THR A 129 9.55 9.14 -21.65
C THR A 129 8.86 9.25 -23.01
N ASN A 130 9.46 8.64 -24.05
CA ASN A 130 8.94 8.73 -25.43
C ASN A 130 8.56 7.36 -26.03
N SER A 131 8.83 6.26 -25.33
CA SER A 131 8.51 4.91 -25.77
C SER A 131 7.11 4.53 -25.28
N ASP A 132 6.20 4.17 -26.19
CA ASP A 132 4.84 3.74 -25.84
C ASP A 132 4.86 2.61 -24.81
N LYS A 133 5.73 1.61 -24.98
CA LYS A 133 5.90 0.51 -24.02
C LYS A 133 6.31 0.98 -22.62
N GLU A 134 7.14 2.04 -22.54
CA GLU A 134 7.56 2.59 -21.26
C GLU A 134 6.46 3.44 -20.62
N LEU A 135 5.66 4.12 -21.43
CA LEU A 135 4.47 4.84 -20.99
C LEU A 135 3.41 3.88 -20.44
N ASP A 136 3.13 2.78 -21.13
CA ASP A 136 2.22 1.71 -20.66
C ASP A 136 2.69 1.15 -19.32
N LYS A 137 4.01 0.93 -19.16
CA LYS A 137 4.57 0.46 -17.89
C LYS A 137 4.45 1.51 -16.78
N LEU A 138 4.57 2.79 -17.07
CA LEU A 138 4.34 3.86 -16.08
C LEU A 138 2.87 3.88 -15.64
N GLU A 139 1.93 3.78 -16.59
CA GLU A 139 0.50 3.70 -16.27
C GLU A 139 0.20 2.49 -15.38
N GLN A 140 0.75 1.31 -15.70
CA GLN A 140 0.66 0.15 -14.83
C GLN A 140 1.17 0.47 -13.41
N CYS A 141 2.36 1.08 -13.28
CA CYS A 141 2.91 1.43 -11.97
C CYS A 141 2.04 2.44 -11.20
N GLU A 142 1.42 3.41 -11.87
CA GLU A 142 0.44 4.31 -11.27
C GLU A 142 -0.78 3.55 -10.75
N GLY A 143 -1.32 2.65 -11.58
CA GLY A 143 -2.44 1.81 -11.22
C GLY A 143 -2.16 0.97 -9.97
N GLU A 144 -0.99 0.34 -9.90
CA GLU A 144 -0.55 -0.45 -8.75
C GLU A 144 -0.40 0.41 -7.49
N ALA A 145 0.12 1.64 -7.62
CA ALA A 145 0.24 2.58 -6.51
C ALA A 145 -1.13 3.06 -5.99
N TYR A 146 -2.06 3.42 -6.89
CA TYR A 146 -3.43 3.76 -6.52
C TYR A 146 -4.14 2.60 -5.82
N PHE A 147 -4.00 1.38 -6.35
CA PHE A 147 -4.58 0.20 -5.71
C PHE A 147 -3.99 -0.04 -4.32
N ALA A 148 -2.66 0.02 -4.18
CA ALA A 148 -1.99 -0.15 -2.90
C ALA A 148 -2.45 0.87 -1.86
N ARG A 149 -2.57 2.14 -2.25
CA ARG A 149 -3.07 3.20 -1.37
C ARG A 149 -4.53 2.98 -0.97
N ALA A 150 -5.38 2.57 -1.91
CA ALA A 150 -6.77 2.21 -1.63
C ALA A 150 -6.86 1.01 -0.65
N LEU A 151 -6.04 -0.02 -0.86
CA LEU A 151 -5.98 -1.19 0.01
C LEU A 151 -5.56 -0.79 1.43
N ALA A 152 -4.46 -0.05 1.57
CA ALA A 152 -3.97 0.40 2.88
C ALA A 152 -5.00 1.27 3.62
N TYR A 153 -5.66 2.21 2.94
CA TYR A 153 -6.73 2.99 3.54
C TYR A 153 -7.94 2.14 3.93
N SER A 154 -8.32 1.16 3.11
CA SER A 154 -9.43 0.27 3.44
C SER A 154 -9.15 -0.56 4.71
N GLU A 155 -7.90 -0.98 4.91
CA GLU A 155 -7.45 -1.69 6.12
C GLU A 155 -7.44 -0.75 7.33
N LEU A 156 -6.96 0.49 7.18
CA LEU A 156 -7.03 1.51 8.25
C LEU A 156 -8.48 1.79 8.67
N ILE A 157 -9.39 1.92 7.70
CA ILE A 157 -10.81 2.15 7.99
C ILE A 157 -11.38 0.96 8.77
N LYS A 158 -11.11 -0.28 8.31
CA LYS A 158 -11.57 -1.51 8.96
C LYS A 158 -11.08 -1.61 10.41
N CYS A 159 -9.82 -1.24 10.68
CA CYS A 159 -9.20 -1.41 12.00
C CYS A 159 -9.49 -0.26 12.98
N PHE A 160 -9.64 0.98 12.50
CA PHE A 160 -9.59 2.18 13.36
C PHE A 160 -10.83 3.07 13.30
N CYS A 161 -11.82 2.72 12.48
CA CYS A 161 -13.07 3.48 12.36
C CYS A 161 -14.27 2.68 12.88
N LYS A 162 -15.38 3.37 13.12
CA LYS A 162 -16.66 2.69 13.32
C LYS A 162 -17.07 2.00 12.02
N ALA A 163 -17.79 0.90 12.14
CA ALA A 163 -18.45 0.27 11.00
C ALA A 163 -19.38 1.28 10.32
N TYR A 164 -19.45 1.19 9.00
CA TYR A 164 -20.35 1.99 8.19
C TYR A 164 -21.77 1.44 8.34
N ASP A 165 -22.73 2.31 8.67
CA ASP A 165 -24.14 1.93 8.78
C ASP A 165 -25.00 2.62 7.72
N SER A 166 -24.77 3.92 7.53
CA SER A 166 -25.45 4.75 6.54
C SER A 166 -24.57 5.95 6.13
N ASP A 167 -24.90 6.58 5.00
CA ASP A 167 -24.22 7.80 4.55
C ASP A 167 -24.34 8.93 5.59
N GLU A 168 -25.50 9.04 6.24
CA GLU A 168 -25.76 10.06 7.27
C GLU A 168 -24.93 9.83 8.54
N GLN A 169 -24.72 8.56 8.93
CA GLN A 169 -23.86 8.20 10.05
C GLN A 169 -22.39 8.41 9.67
N ALA A 170 -21.96 7.91 8.52
CA ALA A 170 -20.58 8.00 8.07
C ALA A 170 -20.10 9.46 7.88
N ALA A 171 -21.00 10.38 7.52
CA ALA A 171 -20.68 11.81 7.42
C ALA A 171 -20.40 12.48 8.78
N LYS A 172 -20.85 11.89 9.89
CA LYS A 172 -20.70 12.44 11.26
C LYS A 172 -19.64 11.73 12.08
N GLU A 173 -19.26 10.52 11.68
CA GLU A 173 -18.26 9.72 12.36
C GLU A 173 -16.87 9.99 11.81
N LEU A 174 -15.86 9.87 12.67
CA LEU A 174 -14.47 10.08 12.28
C LEU A 174 -13.95 8.89 11.48
N GLY A 175 -13.35 9.19 10.34
CA GLY A 175 -12.62 8.28 9.47
C GLY A 175 -11.12 8.29 9.77
N VAL A 176 -10.28 8.33 8.75
CA VAL A 176 -8.81 8.31 8.86
C VAL A 176 -8.20 9.66 8.48
N VAL A 177 -6.91 9.86 8.75
CA VAL A 177 -6.17 11.02 8.20
C VAL A 177 -5.85 10.72 6.75
N LEU A 178 -6.29 11.60 5.83
CA LEU A 178 -6.06 11.48 4.40
C LEU A 178 -4.90 12.37 3.96
N THR A 179 -4.00 11.82 3.16
CA THR A 179 -2.87 12.52 2.55
C THR A 179 -2.76 12.09 1.09
N GLU A 180 -2.62 13.06 0.17
CA GLU A 180 -2.53 12.77 -1.26
C GLU A 180 -1.09 12.88 -1.78
N HIS A 181 -0.25 13.61 -1.04
CA HIS A 181 1.14 13.86 -1.38
C HIS A 181 2.09 13.35 -0.31
N TYR A 182 3.33 13.04 -0.71
CA TYR A 182 4.40 12.64 0.20
C TYR A 182 4.93 13.84 0.99
N TYR A 183 5.13 14.97 0.30
CA TYR A 183 5.44 16.27 0.91
C TYR A 183 4.27 17.22 0.73
N GLY A 184 3.15 16.88 1.35
CA GLY A 184 2.00 17.75 1.36
C GLY A 184 1.90 18.62 2.61
N ASN A 185 1.07 19.66 2.54
CA ASN A 185 0.72 20.54 3.65
C ASN A 185 -0.71 20.27 4.16
N GLU A 186 -1.26 19.10 3.85
CA GLU A 186 -2.62 18.75 4.23
C GLU A 186 -2.75 18.73 5.76
N PRO A 187 -3.89 19.23 6.28
CA PRO A 187 -4.14 19.17 7.71
C PRO A 187 -4.09 17.73 8.22
N GLN A 188 -3.26 17.47 9.23
CA GLN A 188 -3.18 16.18 9.91
C GLN A 188 -4.38 16.00 10.85
N LYS A 189 -5.58 15.98 10.28
CA LYS A 189 -6.85 15.77 10.95
C LYS A 189 -7.57 14.60 10.31
N ARG A 190 -8.31 13.84 11.11
CA ARG A 190 -9.16 12.77 10.59
C ARG A 190 -10.28 13.38 9.74
N ALA A 191 -10.44 12.86 8.53
CA ALA A 191 -11.61 13.11 7.71
C ALA A 191 -12.84 12.42 8.32
N SER A 192 -14.02 12.63 7.74
CA SER A 192 -15.19 11.81 8.05
C SER A 192 -15.00 10.37 7.55
N LEU A 193 -15.75 9.43 8.12
CA LEU A 193 -15.78 8.05 7.65
C LEU A 193 -16.24 7.99 6.20
N LYS A 194 -17.21 8.82 5.83
CA LYS A 194 -17.71 8.93 4.45
C LYS A 194 -16.61 9.36 3.48
N GLU A 195 -15.92 10.46 3.76
CA GLU A 195 -14.81 10.94 2.92
C GLU A 195 -13.68 9.91 2.80
N SER A 196 -13.43 9.15 3.88
CA SER A 196 -12.41 8.09 3.88
C SER A 196 -12.77 6.95 2.92
N TYR A 197 -14.04 6.51 2.90
CA TYR A 197 -14.51 5.52 1.93
C TYR A 197 -14.52 6.08 0.51
N GLU A 198 -14.99 7.32 0.30
CA GLU A 198 -14.99 7.97 -1.01
C GLU A 198 -13.58 8.07 -1.60
N PHE A 199 -12.57 8.33 -0.76
CA PHE A 199 -11.17 8.30 -1.16
C PHE A 199 -10.74 6.93 -1.69
N VAL A 200 -11.05 5.86 -0.94
CA VAL A 200 -10.77 4.48 -1.35
C VAL A 200 -11.44 4.16 -2.68
N LEU A 201 -12.71 4.51 -2.85
CA LEU A 201 -13.46 4.26 -4.08
C LEU A 201 -12.85 5.00 -5.28
N ARG A 202 -12.45 6.27 -5.10
CA ARG A 202 -11.80 7.08 -6.14
C ARG A 202 -10.47 6.48 -6.60
N ASP A 203 -9.64 6.05 -5.67
CA ASP A 203 -8.35 5.43 -5.99
C ASP A 203 -8.54 4.06 -6.67
N LEU A 204 -9.55 3.27 -6.26
CA LEU A 204 -9.90 2.04 -6.96
C LEU A 204 -10.37 2.27 -8.40
N ASP A 205 -11.12 3.34 -8.65
CA ASP A 205 -11.58 3.68 -10.00
C ASP A 205 -10.40 4.06 -10.90
N LYS A 206 -9.43 4.84 -10.39
CA LYS A 206 -8.17 5.14 -11.10
C LYS A 206 -7.32 3.89 -11.33
N ALA A 207 -7.16 3.05 -10.31
CA ALA A 207 -6.40 1.82 -10.42
C ALA A 207 -6.99 0.88 -11.48
N ALA A 208 -8.32 0.73 -11.51
CA ALA A 208 -9.00 -0.10 -12.51
C ALA A 208 -8.90 0.47 -13.93
N GLU A 209 -8.67 1.77 -14.10
CA GLU A 209 -8.43 2.37 -15.42
C GLU A 209 -7.07 1.95 -15.99
N TYR A 210 -6.02 2.02 -15.17
CA TYR A 210 -4.65 1.72 -15.57
C TYR A 210 -4.29 0.23 -15.55
N LEU A 211 -4.95 -0.57 -14.71
CA LEU A 211 -4.65 -2.00 -14.55
C LEU A 211 -5.51 -2.92 -15.41
N LYS A 212 -6.20 -2.37 -16.43
CA LYS A 212 -7.04 -3.16 -17.33
C LYS A 212 -6.27 -4.33 -17.92
N VAL A 213 -6.90 -5.49 -17.91
CA VAL A 213 -6.35 -6.67 -18.57
C VAL A 213 -6.70 -6.60 -20.05
N ASP A 214 -5.73 -6.88 -20.92
CA ASP A 214 -5.95 -6.91 -22.37
C ASP A 214 -7.14 -7.81 -22.73
N GLU A 215 -8.01 -7.35 -23.64
CA GLU A 215 -9.21 -8.09 -24.05
C GLU A 215 -8.88 -9.47 -24.66
N ASP A 216 -7.70 -9.59 -25.26
CA ASP A 216 -7.19 -10.82 -25.88
C ASP A 216 -6.42 -11.72 -24.90
N PHE A 217 -6.35 -11.36 -23.60
CA PHE A 217 -5.68 -12.20 -22.61
C PHE A 217 -6.44 -13.51 -22.40
N THR A 218 -5.80 -14.63 -22.73
CA THR A 218 -6.35 -15.99 -22.58
C THR A 218 -5.68 -16.79 -21.46
N GLY A 219 -4.84 -16.16 -20.64
CA GLY A 219 -4.10 -16.81 -19.57
C GLY A 219 -4.92 -17.02 -18.30
N SER A 220 -4.27 -17.53 -17.26
CA SER A 220 -4.78 -17.53 -15.89
C SER A 220 -4.17 -16.35 -15.14
N LEU A 221 -4.97 -15.65 -14.33
CA LEU A 221 -4.50 -14.61 -13.42
C LEU A 221 -4.35 -15.13 -11.99
N TYR A 222 -4.50 -16.43 -11.78
CA TYR A 222 -4.52 -17.00 -10.45
C TYR A 222 -3.21 -16.79 -9.69
N ASN A 223 -2.08 -17.11 -10.33
CA ASN A 223 -0.74 -17.01 -9.73
C ASN A 223 -0.08 -15.65 -10.00
N GLU A 224 -0.88 -14.67 -10.41
CA GLU A 224 -0.38 -13.32 -10.62
C GLU A 224 0.00 -12.72 -9.27
N ILE A 225 1.26 -12.29 -9.16
CA ILE A 225 1.81 -11.74 -7.91
C ILE A 225 1.62 -10.21 -7.84
N PHE A 226 1.25 -9.59 -8.96
CA PHE A 226 0.95 -8.17 -9.06
C PHE A 226 -0.56 -7.89 -9.09
N PHE A 227 -0.94 -6.68 -8.68
CA PHE A 227 -2.28 -6.17 -8.76
C PHE A 227 -2.68 -6.00 -10.24
N ASN A 228 -3.94 -6.28 -10.52
CA ASN A 228 -4.53 -6.21 -11.86
C ASN A 228 -5.98 -5.73 -11.78
N GLU A 229 -6.64 -5.58 -12.92
CA GLU A 229 -8.03 -5.12 -13.00
C GLU A 229 -8.98 -5.87 -12.04
N TYR A 230 -8.81 -7.19 -11.93
CA TYR A 230 -9.69 -8.02 -11.15
C TYR A 230 -9.39 -7.97 -9.65
N THR A 231 -8.15 -7.63 -9.25
CA THR A 231 -7.87 -7.29 -7.85
C THR A 231 -8.59 -5.99 -7.48
N CYS A 232 -8.65 -4.99 -8.37
CA CYS A 232 -9.44 -3.77 -8.18
C CYS A 232 -10.94 -4.08 -8.01
N HIS A 233 -11.51 -4.90 -8.89
CA HIS A 233 -12.92 -5.31 -8.76
C HIS A 233 -13.20 -6.09 -7.47
N ALA A 234 -12.29 -6.98 -7.05
CA ALA A 234 -12.43 -7.74 -5.81
C ALA A 234 -12.42 -6.83 -4.57
N LEU A 235 -11.49 -5.88 -4.49
CA LEU A 235 -11.42 -4.92 -3.39
C LEU A 235 -12.62 -3.97 -3.41
N ARG A 236 -13.05 -3.49 -4.60
CA ARG A 236 -14.26 -2.67 -4.75
C ARG A 236 -15.50 -3.39 -4.25
N ALA A 237 -15.63 -4.68 -4.53
CA ALA A 237 -16.73 -5.49 -4.02
C ALA A 237 -16.71 -5.59 -2.48
N ARG A 238 -15.53 -5.84 -1.88
CA ARG A 238 -15.35 -5.91 -0.42
C ARG A 238 -15.69 -4.59 0.26
N VAL A 239 -15.17 -3.47 -0.25
CA VAL A 239 -15.43 -2.14 0.30
C VAL A 239 -16.91 -1.78 0.17
N SER A 240 -17.52 -2.06 -1.00
CA SER A 240 -18.96 -1.81 -1.21
C SER A 240 -19.83 -2.63 -0.27
N LEU A 241 -19.42 -3.87 0.04
CA LEU A 241 -20.10 -4.71 1.03
C LEU A 241 -20.02 -4.10 2.44
N TYR A 242 -18.85 -3.60 2.85
CA TYR A 242 -18.69 -2.89 4.13
C TYR A 242 -19.54 -1.62 4.21
N MET A 243 -19.77 -0.94 3.09
CA MET A 243 -20.63 0.24 3.00
C MET A 243 -22.13 -0.08 2.85
N HIS A 244 -22.52 -1.36 2.90
CA HIS A 244 -23.89 -1.82 2.62
C HIS A 244 -24.43 -1.41 1.22
N LYS A 245 -23.54 -1.12 0.27
CA LYS A 245 -23.86 -0.84 -1.13
C LYS A 245 -23.94 -2.17 -1.89
N TYR A 246 -24.97 -2.96 -1.58
CA TYR A 246 -25.07 -4.36 -2.03
C TYR A 246 -25.11 -4.51 -3.56
N ASP A 247 -25.76 -3.59 -4.28
CA ASP A 247 -25.80 -3.62 -5.75
C ASP A 247 -24.41 -3.48 -6.36
N ASP A 248 -23.59 -2.56 -5.84
CA ASP A 248 -22.20 -2.40 -6.27
C ASP A 248 -21.35 -3.61 -5.87
N ALA A 249 -21.54 -4.14 -4.65
CA ALA A 249 -20.85 -5.35 -4.22
C ALA A 249 -21.13 -6.52 -5.17
N ILE A 250 -22.40 -6.74 -5.54
CA ILE A 250 -22.81 -7.77 -6.50
C ILE A 250 -22.20 -7.50 -7.88
N LYS A 251 -22.28 -6.26 -8.36
CA LYS A 251 -21.76 -5.86 -9.67
C LYS A 251 -20.28 -6.18 -9.82
N TYR A 252 -19.45 -5.73 -8.86
CA TYR A 252 -18.01 -5.89 -8.95
C TYR A 252 -17.55 -7.32 -8.63
N ALA A 253 -18.21 -8.03 -7.69
CA ALA A 253 -17.94 -9.44 -7.46
C ALA A 253 -18.27 -10.29 -8.70
N SER A 254 -19.37 -9.97 -9.39
CA SER A 254 -19.78 -10.68 -10.61
C SER A 254 -18.78 -10.52 -11.76
N LYS A 255 -18.07 -9.39 -11.84
CA LYS A 255 -16.98 -9.21 -12.82
C LYS A 255 -15.84 -10.21 -12.59
N VAL A 256 -15.43 -10.40 -11.34
CA VAL A 256 -14.37 -11.35 -10.97
C VAL A 256 -14.83 -12.79 -11.21
N ILE A 257 -16.03 -13.14 -10.75
CA ILE A 257 -16.59 -14.49 -10.94
C ILE A 257 -16.78 -14.81 -12.43
N GLY A 258 -17.24 -13.82 -13.21
CA GLY A 258 -17.53 -13.96 -14.63
C GLY A 258 -16.30 -13.95 -15.55
N SER A 259 -15.13 -13.52 -15.07
CA SER A 259 -13.92 -13.37 -15.89
C SER A 259 -13.35 -14.70 -16.38
N LYS A 260 -13.57 -15.78 -15.61
CA LYS A 260 -12.99 -17.11 -15.83
C LYS A 260 -11.45 -17.16 -15.77
N TYR A 261 -10.79 -16.08 -15.36
CA TYR A 261 -9.34 -16.06 -15.11
C TYR A 261 -8.93 -16.64 -13.76
N TYR A 262 -9.91 -16.86 -12.88
CA TYR A 262 -9.75 -17.49 -11.58
C TYR A 262 -10.56 -18.79 -11.53
N THR A 263 -9.96 -19.83 -10.96
CA THR A 263 -10.59 -21.14 -10.79
C THR A 263 -10.81 -21.46 -9.32
N LEU A 264 -11.96 -22.08 -9.03
CA LEU A 264 -12.21 -22.63 -7.71
C LEU A 264 -11.48 -23.96 -7.55
N GLU A 265 -10.81 -24.11 -6.42
CA GLU A 265 -10.14 -25.34 -6.06
C GLU A 265 -11.15 -26.43 -5.66
N LYS A 266 -10.90 -27.66 -6.10
CA LYS A 266 -11.80 -28.78 -5.83
C LYS A 266 -11.36 -29.49 -4.55
N ALA A 267 -12.22 -29.47 -3.54
CA ALA A 267 -11.98 -30.19 -2.29
C ALA A 267 -11.79 -31.72 -2.44
N SER A 268 -12.07 -32.29 -3.60
CA SER A 268 -11.95 -33.72 -3.89
C SER A 268 -10.80 -34.09 -4.84
N SER A 269 -10.13 -33.12 -5.47
CA SER A 269 -9.03 -33.42 -6.39
C SER A 269 -7.71 -33.56 -5.63
N ASN A 270 -6.86 -34.46 -6.11
CA ASN A 270 -5.54 -34.78 -5.56
C ASN A 270 -4.48 -34.54 -6.65
N THR A 271 -4.44 -33.34 -7.22
CA THR A 271 -3.56 -33.03 -8.36
C THR A 271 -2.08 -32.96 -7.98
N TYR A 272 -1.76 -32.69 -6.71
CA TYR A 272 -0.39 -32.66 -6.20
C TYR A 272 0.10 -34.02 -5.67
N THR A 273 -0.68 -34.67 -4.82
CA THR A 273 -0.34 -35.98 -4.25
C THR A 273 -1.58 -36.82 -4.03
N ASN A 274 -1.48 -38.15 -4.18
CA ASN A 274 -2.58 -39.06 -3.89
C ASN A 274 -3.01 -39.10 -2.40
N GLN A 275 -2.28 -38.43 -1.51
CA GLN A 275 -2.47 -38.48 -0.05
C GLN A 275 -3.13 -37.22 0.52
N VAL A 276 -3.12 -36.10 -0.22
CA VAL A 276 -3.62 -34.79 0.21
C VAL A 276 -4.42 -34.18 -0.93
N ASN A 277 -5.67 -33.81 -0.67
CA ASN A 277 -6.48 -33.09 -1.66
C ASN A 277 -5.99 -31.65 -1.84
N ASP A 278 -6.30 -31.05 -2.98
CA ASP A 278 -5.79 -29.74 -3.40
C ASP A 278 -6.15 -28.67 -2.38
N TYR A 279 -7.36 -28.73 -1.82
CA TYR A 279 -7.76 -27.89 -0.68
C TYR A 279 -6.80 -28.03 0.52
N LYS A 280 -6.54 -29.24 0.99
CA LYS A 280 -5.63 -29.48 2.12
C LYS A 280 -4.19 -29.17 1.76
N TYR A 281 -3.79 -29.32 0.50
CA TYR A 281 -2.46 -28.97 0.01
C TYR A 281 -2.21 -27.47 0.16
N ILE A 282 -3.17 -26.63 -0.25
CA ILE A 282 -3.12 -25.17 -0.07
C ILE A 282 -2.94 -24.80 1.40
N TRP A 283 -3.77 -25.36 2.29
CA TRP A 283 -3.68 -25.09 3.72
C TRP A 283 -2.40 -25.62 4.39
N THR A 284 -1.75 -26.62 3.80
CA THR A 284 -0.57 -27.26 4.40
C THR A 284 0.74 -26.65 3.89
N TYR A 285 0.78 -26.28 2.61
CA TYR A 285 2.01 -25.92 1.92
C TYR A 285 2.04 -24.49 1.37
N GLY A 286 0.91 -23.77 1.40
CA GLY A 286 0.85 -22.36 0.99
C GLY A 286 1.03 -22.09 -0.51
N ASP A 287 1.27 -23.13 -1.32
CA ASP A 287 1.24 -23.06 -2.77
C ASP A 287 -0.17 -23.39 -3.26
N SER A 288 -0.81 -22.43 -3.90
CA SER A 288 -2.17 -22.52 -4.40
C SER A 288 -2.18 -22.37 -5.93
N ARG A 289 -3.21 -22.87 -6.64
CA ARG A 289 -3.31 -22.90 -8.10
C ARG A 289 -4.57 -22.30 -8.72
#